data_AF-A0A1B8TE94-F1
#
_entry.id   AF-A0A1B8TE94-F1
#
_cell.length_a   1.000
_cell.length_b   1.000
_cell.length_c   1.000
_cell.angle_alpha   90.00
_cell.angle_beta   90.00
_cell.angle_gamma   90.00
#
_symmetry.space_group_name_H-M   'P 1'
#
loop_
_entity.id
_entity.type
_entity.pdbx_description
1 polymer ?
#
loop_
_entity_poly.entity_id
_entity_poly.type
_entity_poly.pdbx_seq_one_letter_code
_entity_poly.pdbx_strand_id
1 'polypeptide(L)'
;MAATRPVAPPVPSTAGTWARALRESGLLRLSLPAQLGGSASPWQDILQTLRDLCERDGGLARLFAVHHLQLARVSLLGSREQVQRLLNLTLLREPLWGALGDGQSLQAAEHVRGGFRVNGAEWDAFTVEAADWLVLRAWYEPGRDFLLAALPGARAGLVLRGGAQCNELRLHPEDILLPPGLAITPRRSLCDGLALLLEANVALGLALHAAERLELAQSSELLRLLGLGLVLSEQAAAQLDDDIAAGAGLSFSRSSHFSNLAIQALAVAREAAQSSLRAEGLRARLLGAAH
;
A
#
# COMPACT_ATOMS: atom_id res chain seq x y z
N MET A 1 -1.29 -38.51 35.93
CA MET A 1 -0.66 -37.43 35.15
C MET A 1 -1.32 -37.40 33.78
N ALA A 2 -2.22 -36.46 33.53
CA ALA A 2 -2.89 -36.34 32.24
C ALA A 2 -1.90 -35.73 31.22
N ALA A 3 -1.56 -36.50 30.18
CA ALA A 3 -0.72 -36.04 29.09
C ALA A 3 -1.50 -34.98 28.29
N THR A 4 -1.01 -33.74 28.33
CA THR A 4 -1.46 -32.66 27.46
C THR A 4 -1.18 -33.05 26.02
N ARG A 5 -2.25 -33.29 25.24
CA ARG A 5 -2.14 -33.47 23.79
C ARG A 5 -1.46 -32.23 23.18
N PRO A 6 -0.50 -32.38 22.25
CA PRO A 6 0.06 -31.24 21.55
C PRO A 6 -1.05 -30.56 20.76
N VAL A 7 -1.25 -29.27 21.04
CA VAL A 7 -2.14 -28.40 20.27
C VAL A 7 -1.54 -28.31 18.86
N ALA A 8 -2.31 -28.75 17.85
CA ALA A 8 -1.91 -28.59 16.46
C ALA A 8 -1.60 -27.11 16.17
N PRO A 9 -0.55 -26.79 15.41
CA PRO A 9 -0.25 -25.40 15.09
C PRO A 9 -1.48 -24.75 14.43
N PRO A 10 -1.80 -23.49 14.77
CA PRO A 10 -2.95 -22.82 14.19
C PRO A 10 -2.82 -22.78 12.66
N VAL A 11 -3.92 -23.08 11.96
CA VAL A 11 -3.99 -22.93 10.50
C VAL A 11 -3.66 -21.48 10.16
N PRO A 12 -2.70 -21.20 9.26
CA PRO A 12 -2.34 -19.83 8.91
C PRO A 12 -3.54 -19.12 8.31
N SER A 13 -3.74 -17.85 8.68
CA SER A 13 -4.75 -17.00 8.04
C SER A 13 -4.45 -16.86 6.54
N THR A 14 -5.46 -16.50 5.75
CA THR A 14 -5.27 -16.19 4.31
C THR A 14 -4.16 -15.16 4.12
N ALA A 15 -4.18 -14.09 4.94
CA ALA A 15 -3.15 -13.06 4.93
C ALA A 15 -1.75 -13.63 5.23
N GLY A 16 -1.63 -14.53 6.22
CA GLY A 16 -0.37 -15.20 6.54
C GLY A 16 0.14 -16.12 5.42
N THR A 17 -0.77 -16.76 4.68
CA THR A 17 -0.43 -17.61 3.53
C THR A 17 0.08 -16.77 2.36
N TRP A 18 -0.60 -15.68 2.02
CA TRP A 18 -0.16 -14.72 1.00
C TRP A 18 1.15 -14.02 1.36
N ALA A 19 1.32 -13.64 2.61
CA ALA A 19 2.58 -13.09 3.09
C ALA A 19 3.75 -14.07 2.93
N ARG A 20 3.53 -15.38 3.15
CA ARG A 20 4.56 -16.39 2.88
C ARG A 20 4.89 -16.48 1.39
N ALA A 21 3.88 -16.56 0.53
CA ALA A 21 4.07 -16.64 -0.92
C ALA A 21 4.82 -15.40 -1.48
N LEU A 22 4.52 -14.20 -0.98
CA LEU A 22 5.25 -12.99 -1.38
C LEU A 22 6.73 -13.01 -0.97
N ARG A 23 7.04 -13.53 0.23
CA ARG A 23 8.44 -13.67 0.67
C ARG A 23 9.19 -14.69 -0.19
N GLU A 24 8.59 -15.85 -0.44
CA GLU A 24 9.22 -16.95 -1.19
C GLU A 24 9.42 -16.62 -2.69
N SER A 25 8.58 -15.76 -3.26
CA SER A 25 8.66 -15.36 -4.67
C SER A 25 9.73 -14.31 -4.96
N GLY A 26 10.30 -13.65 -3.94
CA GLY A 26 11.23 -12.54 -4.09
C GLY A 26 10.61 -11.22 -4.55
N LEU A 27 9.28 -11.17 -4.73
CA LEU A 27 8.54 -10.00 -5.21
C LEU A 27 8.65 -8.80 -4.25
N LEU A 28 8.88 -9.01 -2.95
CA LEU A 28 9.08 -7.93 -1.98
C LEU A 28 10.33 -7.08 -2.26
N ARG A 29 11.28 -7.57 -3.06
CA ARG A 29 12.55 -6.87 -3.32
C ARG A 29 12.53 -5.96 -4.55
N LEU A 30 11.41 -5.92 -5.29
CA LEU A 30 11.36 -5.22 -6.58
C LEU A 30 11.68 -3.73 -6.48
N SER A 31 11.05 -3.01 -5.54
CA SER A 31 11.27 -1.56 -5.37
C SER A 31 12.52 -1.21 -4.53
N LEU A 32 13.25 -2.21 -4.00
CA LEU A 32 14.43 -1.93 -3.18
C LEU A 32 15.60 -1.49 -4.07
N PRO A 33 16.40 -0.48 -3.64
CA PRO A 33 17.58 -0.05 -4.39
C PRO A 33 18.59 -1.18 -4.62
N ALA A 34 19.17 -1.23 -5.82
CA ALA A 34 20.15 -2.26 -6.19
C ALA A 34 21.43 -2.20 -5.34
N GLN A 35 21.81 -1.00 -4.89
CA GLN A 35 22.95 -0.79 -4.00
C GLN A 35 22.74 -1.45 -2.62
N LEU A 36 21.48 -1.70 -2.26
CA LEU A 36 21.08 -2.42 -1.06
C LEU A 36 20.65 -3.86 -1.41
N GLY A 37 21.09 -4.44 -2.53
CA GLY A 37 20.78 -5.82 -2.90
C GLY A 37 19.32 -6.08 -3.34
N GLY A 38 18.54 -5.02 -3.60
CA GLY A 38 17.24 -5.11 -4.24
C GLY A 38 17.32 -5.23 -5.77
N SER A 39 16.16 -5.35 -6.42
CA SER A 39 16.12 -5.45 -7.89
C SER A 39 16.15 -4.08 -8.59
N ALA A 40 15.82 -3.00 -7.89
CA ALA A 40 15.59 -1.66 -8.45
C ALA A 40 14.75 -1.73 -9.74
N SER A 41 13.70 -2.56 -9.72
CA SER A 41 12.83 -2.76 -10.87
C SER A 41 12.11 -1.46 -11.20
N PRO A 42 11.94 -1.14 -12.49
CA PRO A 42 11.21 0.06 -12.88
C PRO A 42 9.76 -0.05 -12.41
N TRP A 43 9.15 1.08 -12.06
CA TRP A 43 7.79 1.07 -11.49
C TRP A 43 6.75 0.51 -12.45
N GLN A 44 6.99 0.58 -13.77
CA GLN A 44 6.12 -0.05 -14.75
C GLN A 44 6.00 -1.58 -14.52
N ASP A 45 7.09 -2.26 -14.18
CA ASP A 45 7.13 -3.71 -13.97
C ASP A 45 6.47 -4.08 -12.64
N ILE A 46 6.67 -3.24 -11.61
CA ILE A 46 6.01 -3.39 -10.31
C ILE A 46 4.50 -3.25 -10.47
N LEU A 47 4.04 -2.26 -11.22
CA LEU A 47 2.61 -2.03 -11.46
C LEU A 47 2.00 -3.11 -12.37
N GLN A 48 2.73 -3.62 -13.36
CA GLN A 48 2.29 -4.78 -14.13
C GLN A 48 2.12 -6.00 -13.22
N THR A 49 3.13 -6.31 -12.41
CA THR A 49 3.08 -7.41 -11.43
C THR A 49 1.87 -7.25 -10.49
N LEU A 50 1.60 -6.03 -10.02
CA LEU A 50 0.43 -5.75 -9.18
C LEU A 50 -0.88 -6.10 -9.89
N ARG A 51 -1.03 -5.72 -11.17
CA ARG A 51 -2.22 -6.05 -11.98
C ARG A 51 -2.35 -7.57 -12.18
N ASP A 52 -1.26 -8.27 -12.44
CA ASP A 52 -1.25 -9.73 -12.59
C ASP A 52 -1.64 -10.44 -11.27
N LEU A 53 -1.21 -9.90 -10.13
CA LEU A 53 -1.63 -10.43 -8.82
C LEU A 53 -3.13 -10.22 -8.56
N CYS A 54 -3.73 -9.14 -9.07
CA CYS A 54 -5.18 -8.92 -8.95
C CYS A 54 -6.00 -9.99 -9.68
N GLU A 55 -5.48 -10.58 -10.76
CA GLU A 55 -6.09 -11.71 -11.46
C GLU A 55 -6.19 -12.95 -10.55
N ARG A 56 -5.20 -13.11 -9.66
CA ARG A 56 -5.10 -14.26 -8.75
C ARG A 56 -5.91 -14.07 -7.48
N ASP A 57 -5.67 -12.98 -6.77
CA ASP A 57 -6.32 -12.67 -5.50
C ASP A 57 -6.14 -11.19 -5.11
N GLY A 58 -7.24 -10.48 -4.83
CA GLY A 58 -7.19 -9.07 -4.45
C GLY A 58 -6.49 -8.80 -3.11
N GLY A 59 -6.53 -9.75 -2.17
CA GLY A 59 -5.82 -9.65 -0.90
C GLY A 59 -4.30 -9.78 -1.09
N LEU A 60 -3.87 -10.71 -1.92
CA LEU A 60 -2.46 -10.85 -2.32
C LEU A 60 -1.93 -9.56 -2.98
N ALA A 61 -2.66 -9.04 -3.96
CA ALA A 61 -2.34 -7.78 -4.64
C ALA A 61 -2.27 -6.59 -3.66
N ARG A 62 -3.21 -6.51 -2.72
CA ARG A 62 -3.23 -5.47 -1.69
C ARG A 62 -2.00 -5.53 -0.76
N LEU A 63 -1.58 -6.72 -0.32
CA LEU A 63 -0.36 -6.87 0.49
C LEU A 63 0.88 -6.40 -0.29
N PHE A 64 0.98 -6.76 -1.56
CA PHE A 64 2.06 -6.34 -2.44
C PHE A 64 2.10 -4.81 -2.64
N ALA A 65 0.96 -4.19 -2.97
CA ALA A 65 0.87 -2.74 -3.15
C ALA A 65 1.24 -1.97 -1.87
N VAL A 66 0.70 -2.40 -0.73
CA VAL A 66 0.95 -1.76 0.58
C VAL A 66 2.41 -1.87 0.97
N HIS A 67 3.05 -3.02 0.71
CA HIS A 67 4.47 -3.22 0.97
C HIS A 67 5.33 -2.21 0.20
N HIS A 68 5.17 -2.13 -1.13
CA HIS A 68 5.97 -1.22 -1.96
C HIS A 68 5.69 0.26 -1.65
N LEU A 69 4.46 0.62 -1.30
CA LEU A 69 4.14 1.96 -0.81
C LEU A 69 4.90 2.30 0.47
N GLN A 70 5.00 1.37 1.42
CA GLN A 70 5.71 1.62 2.67
C GLN A 70 7.22 1.79 2.46
N LEU A 71 7.82 1.00 1.57
CA LEU A 71 9.23 1.19 1.20
C LEU A 71 9.47 2.55 0.54
N ALA A 72 8.55 2.99 -0.32
CA ALA A 72 8.62 4.32 -0.92
C ALA A 72 8.45 5.43 0.12
N ARG A 73 7.53 5.29 1.09
CA ARG A 73 7.36 6.24 2.21
C ARG A 73 8.62 6.37 3.04
N VAL A 74 9.24 5.24 3.40
CA VAL A 74 10.53 5.26 4.11
C VAL A 74 11.57 6.01 3.29
N SER A 75 11.70 5.69 2.00
CA SER A 75 12.73 6.26 1.11
C SER A 75 12.53 7.76 0.83
N LEU A 76 11.28 8.21 0.66
CA LEU A 76 10.94 9.58 0.27
C LEU A 76 10.81 10.53 1.45
N LEU A 77 10.33 10.03 2.59
CA LEU A 77 9.96 10.87 3.75
C LEU A 77 10.95 10.75 4.91
N GLY A 78 11.59 9.59 5.08
CA GLY A 78 12.51 9.35 6.18
C GLY A 78 13.78 10.20 6.09
N SER A 79 14.40 10.45 7.26
CA SER A 79 15.76 10.99 7.34
C SER A 79 16.76 10.01 6.73
N ARG A 80 17.98 10.49 6.43
CA ARG A 80 19.06 9.64 5.90
C ARG A 80 19.33 8.43 6.81
N GLU A 81 19.34 8.65 8.12
CA GLU A 81 19.56 7.62 9.14
C GLU A 81 18.40 6.62 9.18
N GLN A 82 17.16 7.10 9.07
CA GLN A 82 15.97 6.25 9.01
C GLN A 82 15.97 5.38 7.75
N VAL A 83 16.23 5.98 6.58
CA VAL A 83 16.33 5.27 5.30
C VAL A 83 17.39 4.18 5.39
N GLN A 84 18.60 4.52 5.84
CA GLN A 84 19.69 3.56 5.96
C GLN A 84 19.33 2.42 6.93
N ARG A 85 18.76 2.74 8.10
CA ARG A 85 18.38 1.73 9.10
C ARG A 85 17.27 0.81 8.60
N LEU A 86 16.19 1.38 8.08
CA LEU A 86 14.97 0.65 7.75
C LEU A 86 15.12 -0.15 6.44
N LEU A 87 15.76 0.40 5.41
CA LEU A 87 15.96 -0.35 4.16
C LEU A 87 16.98 -1.48 4.33
N ASN A 88 18.05 -1.29 5.13
CA ASN A 88 18.97 -2.39 5.47
C ASN A 88 18.27 -3.48 6.27
N LEU A 89 17.40 -3.11 7.21
CA LEU A 89 16.56 -4.07 7.92
C LEU A 89 15.68 -4.86 6.94
N THR A 90 15.08 -4.17 5.96
CA THR A 90 14.22 -4.82 4.97
C THR A 90 15.00 -5.82 4.13
N LEU A 91 16.21 -5.49 3.71
CA LEU A 91 17.07 -6.40 2.98
C LEU A 91 17.43 -7.65 3.79
N LEU A 92 17.84 -7.47 5.05
CA LEU A 92 18.42 -8.55 5.86
C LEU A 92 17.37 -9.52 6.40
N ARG A 93 16.14 -9.06 6.60
CA ARG A 93 15.07 -9.82 7.27
C ARG A 93 13.87 -10.11 6.37
N GLU A 94 13.79 -9.46 5.22
CA GLU A 94 12.67 -9.53 4.29
C GLU A 94 11.29 -9.43 4.98
N PRO A 95 11.12 -8.43 5.86
CA PRO A 95 9.85 -8.22 6.51
C PRO A 95 8.81 -7.82 5.47
N LEU A 96 7.59 -8.32 5.66
CA LEU A 96 6.44 -7.73 5.01
C LEU A 96 6.11 -6.41 5.71
N TRP A 97 5.82 -5.38 4.91
CA TRP A 97 5.46 -4.05 5.39
C TRP A 97 3.96 -3.83 5.20
N GLY A 98 3.27 -3.49 6.28
CA GLY A 98 1.84 -3.21 6.32
C GLY A 98 1.56 -1.73 6.52
N ALA A 99 0.29 -1.36 6.35
CA ALA A 99 -0.25 -0.06 6.72
C ALA A 99 -1.18 -0.20 7.91
N LEU A 100 -1.13 0.75 8.84
CA LEU A 100 -1.99 0.85 10.01
C LEU A 100 -2.54 2.29 10.08
N GLY A 101 -3.85 2.44 10.18
CA GLY A 101 -4.53 3.73 10.28
C GLY A 101 -5.08 4.21 8.95
N ASP A 102 -6.41 4.23 8.85
CA ASP A 102 -7.16 4.89 7.79
C ASP A 102 -7.96 6.10 8.32
N GLY A 103 -8.13 7.14 7.49
CA GLY A 103 -8.88 8.34 7.86
C GLY A 103 -8.37 8.91 9.18
N GLN A 104 -9.28 9.11 10.16
CA GLN A 104 -8.98 9.57 11.52
C GLN A 104 -9.17 8.47 12.57
N SER A 105 -9.07 7.18 12.18
CA SER A 105 -9.26 6.02 13.09
C SER A 105 -8.26 6.00 14.25
N LEU A 106 -7.06 6.54 14.03
CA LEU A 106 -5.99 6.65 15.02
C LEU A 106 -5.71 8.12 15.32
N GLN A 107 -5.65 8.45 16.61
CA GLN A 107 -5.47 9.79 17.15
C GLN A 107 -4.10 9.89 17.82
N ALA A 108 -3.31 10.86 17.41
CA ALA A 108 -2.01 11.17 17.97
C ALA A 108 -2.11 12.34 18.95
N ALA A 109 -1.37 12.23 20.05
CA ALA A 109 -1.13 13.32 20.98
C ALA A 109 0.38 13.46 21.22
N GLU A 110 0.87 14.69 21.36
CA GLU A 110 2.27 14.94 21.66
C GLU A 110 2.70 14.23 22.94
N HIS A 111 3.94 13.77 22.94
CA HIS A 111 4.54 13.10 24.07
C HIS A 111 5.97 13.58 24.34
N VAL A 112 6.51 13.11 25.47
CA VAL A 112 7.81 13.51 26.01
C VAL A 112 8.90 13.43 24.95
N ARG A 113 9.74 14.49 24.87
CA ARG A 113 10.92 14.59 23.99
C ARG A 113 10.59 14.45 22.49
N GLY A 114 9.47 15.01 22.03
CA GLY A 114 9.11 15.04 20.61
C GLY A 114 8.59 13.72 20.05
N GLY A 115 8.26 12.77 20.93
CA GLY A 115 7.50 11.57 20.55
C GLY A 115 5.99 11.84 20.52
N PHE A 116 5.21 10.80 20.21
CA PHE A 116 3.75 10.86 20.25
C PHE A 116 3.17 9.65 20.97
N ARG A 117 1.94 9.79 21.48
CA ARG A 117 1.10 8.67 21.88
C ARG A 117 -0.05 8.52 20.91
N VAL A 118 -0.35 7.28 20.53
CA VAL A 118 -1.43 6.97 19.61
C VAL A 118 -2.48 6.10 20.29
N ASN A 119 -3.73 6.50 20.13
CA ASN A 119 -4.91 5.76 20.58
C ASN A 119 -5.89 5.60 19.43
N GLY A 120 -6.64 4.51 19.43
CA GLY A 120 -7.70 4.27 18.46
C GLY A 120 -7.77 2.82 18.03
N ALA A 121 -8.66 2.54 17.09
CA ALA A 121 -8.81 1.21 16.53
C ALA A 121 -9.28 1.28 15.08
N GLU A 122 -8.88 0.29 14.31
CA GLU A 122 -9.41 0.02 12.98
C GLU A 122 -9.81 -1.44 12.85
N TRP A 123 -10.87 -1.68 12.09
CA TRP A 123 -11.39 -3.03 11.89
C TRP A 123 -10.69 -3.78 10.75
N ASP A 124 -10.28 -3.07 9.71
CA ASP A 124 -9.55 -3.65 8.60
C ASP A 124 -8.06 -3.79 8.94
N ALA A 125 -7.73 -4.86 9.66
CA ALA A 125 -6.36 -5.20 10.02
C ALA A 125 -5.68 -6.16 9.02
N PHE A 126 -6.25 -6.39 7.83
CA PHE A 126 -5.77 -7.45 6.92
C PHE A 126 -4.28 -7.32 6.57
N THR A 127 -3.82 -6.09 6.32
CA THR A 127 -2.41 -5.80 6.04
C THR A 127 -1.55 -5.78 7.29
N VAL A 128 -2.15 -5.52 8.46
CA VAL A 128 -1.46 -5.42 9.75
C VAL A 128 -1.17 -6.81 10.31
N GLU A 129 -2.15 -7.73 10.21
CA GLU A 129 -2.06 -9.10 10.74
C GLU A 129 -0.93 -9.92 10.13
N ALA A 130 -0.58 -9.67 8.87
CA ALA A 130 0.45 -10.41 8.16
C ALA A 130 1.81 -9.71 8.11
N ALA A 131 1.89 -8.47 8.59
CA ALA A 131 3.07 -7.63 8.48
C ALA A 131 4.00 -7.74 9.70
N ASP A 132 5.31 -7.70 9.42
CA ASP A 132 6.34 -7.66 10.45
C ASP A 132 6.65 -6.21 10.86
N TRP A 133 6.53 -5.28 9.91
CA TRP A 133 6.73 -3.85 10.06
C TRP A 133 5.53 -3.07 9.53
N LEU A 134 5.26 -1.93 10.13
CA LEU A 134 4.11 -1.11 9.82
C LEU A 134 4.54 0.33 9.60
N VAL A 135 3.91 1.00 8.64
CA VAL A 135 3.82 2.46 8.67
C VAL A 135 2.44 2.83 9.18
N LEU A 136 2.43 3.42 10.37
CA LEU A 136 1.25 3.93 11.04
C LEU A 136 0.97 5.35 10.58
N ARG A 137 -0.30 5.64 10.29
CA ARG A 137 -0.84 6.97 10.02
C ARG A 137 -1.80 7.36 11.13
N ALA A 138 -1.52 8.47 11.81
CA ALA A 138 -2.38 8.97 12.89
C ALA A 138 -2.68 10.45 12.72
N TRP A 139 -3.94 10.81 13.00
CA TRP A 139 -4.43 12.18 12.96
C TRP A 139 -3.94 12.96 14.17
N TYR A 140 -3.37 14.12 13.93
CA TYR A 140 -2.95 15.07 14.96
C TYR A 140 -3.85 16.30 14.92
N GLU A 141 -4.88 16.30 15.77
CA GLU A 141 -5.92 17.34 15.78
C GLU A 141 -5.36 18.77 15.93
N PRO A 142 -4.39 19.08 16.83
CA PRO A 142 -3.89 20.44 16.96
C PRO A 142 -3.27 21.01 15.67
N GLY A 143 -2.65 20.15 14.86
CA GLY A 143 -2.07 20.53 13.56
C GLY A 143 -3.03 20.36 12.38
N ARG A 144 -4.20 19.73 12.58
CA ARG A 144 -5.13 19.28 11.52
C ARG A 144 -4.44 18.55 10.38
N ASP A 145 -3.49 17.69 10.75
CA ASP A 145 -2.65 16.98 9.81
C ASP A 145 -2.34 15.57 10.32
N PHE A 146 -1.75 14.74 9.47
CA PHE A 146 -1.34 13.38 9.79
C PHE A 146 0.16 13.29 10.06
N LEU A 147 0.52 12.44 11.01
CA LEU A 147 1.89 11.95 11.13
C LEU A 147 2.01 10.56 10.50
N LEU A 148 3.19 10.24 10.00
CA LEU A 148 3.56 8.88 9.60
C LEU A 148 4.72 8.37 10.46
N ALA A 149 4.59 7.15 10.97
CA ALA A 149 5.64 6.52 11.78
C ALA A 149 5.88 5.06 11.37
N ALA A 150 7.15 4.64 11.29
CA ALA A 150 7.54 3.26 11.03
C ALA A 150 7.86 2.52 12.33
N LEU A 151 7.22 1.38 12.56
CA LEU A 151 7.39 0.58 13.77
C LEU A 151 7.24 -0.93 13.50
N PRO A 152 7.82 -1.81 14.33
CA PRO A 152 7.55 -3.24 14.25
C PRO A 152 6.11 -3.56 14.68
N GLY A 153 5.51 -4.59 14.09
CA GLY A 153 4.15 -5.05 14.42
C GLY A 153 3.99 -5.56 15.87
N ALA A 154 5.09 -5.91 16.54
CA ALA A 154 5.12 -6.34 17.93
C ALA A 154 5.38 -5.19 18.94
N ARG A 155 5.14 -3.92 18.55
CA ARG A 155 5.34 -2.76 19.44
C ARG A 155 4.36 -2.79 20.61
N ALA A 156 4.87 -2.57 21.83
CA ALA A 156 4.04 -2.46 23.03
C ALA A 156 2.98 -1.34 22.89
N GLY A 157 1.72 -1.68 23.16
CA GLY A 157 0.57 -0.79 22.97
C GLY A 157 -0.21 -1.04 21.67
N LEU A 158 0.31 -1.89 20.76
CA LEU A 158 -0.42 -2.36 19.59
C LEU A 158 -0.96 -3.79 19.85
N VAL A 159 -2.27 -3.98 19.65
CA VAL A 159 -2.95 -5.27 19.82
C VAL A 159 -3.67 -5.64 18.53
N LEU A 160 -3.38 -6.83 18.01
CA LEU A 160 -3.98 -7.38 16.78
C LEU A 160 -4.90 -8.55 17.16
N ARG A 161 -6.17 -8.26 17.46
CA ARG A 161 -7.17 -9.26 17.87
C ARG A 161 -8.53 -8.90 17.29
N GLY A 162 -8.83 -9.39 16.08
CA GLY A 162 -10.08 -9.07 15.37
C GLY A 162 -10.14 -7.62 14.90
N GLY A 163 -8.98 -7.05 14.56
CA GLY A 163 -8.76 -5.63 14.31
C GLY A 163 -7.43 -5.17 14.90
N ALA A 164 -7.02 -3.94 14.58
CA ALA A 164 -5.83 -3.32 15.13
C ALA A 164 -6.23 -2.24 16.14
N GLN A 165 -5.77 -2.38 17.38
CA GLN A 165 -6.05 -1.44 18.46
C GLN A 165 -4.76 -0.86 19.02
N CYS A 166 -4.70 0.46 19.10
CA CYS A 166 -3.63 1.23 19.71
C CYS A 166 -4.09 1.73 21.07
N ASN A 167 -3.41 1.29 22.13
CA ASN A 167 -3.67 1.70 23.51
C ASN A 167 -2.39 2.30 24.10
N GLU A 168 -2.35 3.63 24.20
CA GLU A 168 -1.20 4.40 24.64
C GLU A 168 0.09 3.99 23.89
N LEU A 169 -0.06 3.67 22.60
CA LEU A 169 1.05 3.26 21.74
C LEU A 169 2.06 4.40 21.65
N ARG A 170 3.29 4.15 22.10
CA ARG A 170 4.34 5.17 22.11
C ARG A 170 5.11 5.14 20.80
N LEU A 171 5.20 6.30 20.17
CA LEU A 171 6.06 6.57 19.03
C LEU A 171 7.26 7.39 19.50
N HIS A 172 8.45 6.88 19.25
CA HIS A 172 9.69 7.61 19.51
C HIS A 172 10.00 8.55 18.33
N PRO A 173 10.76 9.64 18.54
CA PRO A 173 11.14 10.54 17.44
C PRO A 173 11.76 9.83 16.23
N GLU A 174 12.56 8.78 16.49
CA GLU A 174 13.19 7.95 15.46
C GLU A 174 12.22 7.08 14.66
N ASP A 175 11.01 6.85 15.16
CA ASP A 175 9.94 6.15 14.44
C ASP A 175 9.24 7.09 13.43
N ILE A 176 9.26 8.41 13.66
CA ILE A 176 8.46 9.39 12.90
C ILE A 176 9.14 9.68 11.56
N LEU A 177 8.53 9.21 10.47
CA LEU A 177 8.96 9.50 9.09
C LEU A 177 8.48 10.88 8.65
N LEU A 178 7.27 11.25 9.03
CA LEU A 178 6.65 12.54 8.71
C LEU A 178 6.01 13.10 9.97
N PRO A 179 6.59 14.14 10.60
CA PRO A 179 5.94 14.82 11.71
C PRO A 179 4.76 15.66 11.19
N PRO A 180 3.73 15.89 12.02
CA PRO A 180 2.54 16.63 11.60
C PRO A 180 2.84 18.13 11.46
N GLY A 181 2.09 18.81 10.60
CA GLY A 181 2.11 20.28 10.50
C GLY A 181 3.30 20.85 9.72
N LEU A 182 4.07 20.00 9.04
CA LEU A 182 5.09 20.47 8.09
C LEU A 182 4.45 20.94 6.78
N ALA A 183 5.06 21.93 6.15
CA ALA A 183 4.68 22.32 4.80
C ALA A 183 4.86 21.14 3.82
N ILE A 184 3.93 21.02 2.87
CA ILE A 184 4.01 20.01 1.81
C ILE A 184 5.32 20.21 1.04
N THR A 185 6.05 19.11 0.84
CA THR A 185 7.28 19.07 0.03
C THR A 185 7.03 18.32 -1.28
N PRO A 186 7.87 18.51 -2.33
CA PRO A 186 7.74 17.73 -3.56
C PRO A 186 7.76 16.22 -3.31
N ARG A 187 8.63 15.74 -2.42
CA ARG A 187 8.69 14.32 -2.03
C ARG A 187 7.42 13.84 -1.37
N ARG A 188 6.79 14.69 -0.55
CA ARG A 188 5.49 14.37 0.05
C ARG A 188 4.40 14.24 -1.01
N SER A 189 4.31 15.19 -1.93
CA SER A 189 3.35 15.14 -3.05
C SER A 189 3.58 13.92 -3.95
N LEU A 190 4.84 13.59 -4.26
CA LEU A 190 5.21 12.39 -5.01
C LEU A 190 4.75 11.11 -4.27
N CYS A 191 5.00 11.03 -2.97
CA CYS A 191 4.59 9.89 -2.15
C CYS A 191 3.05 9.73 -2.09
N ASP A 192 2.31 10.82 -1.97
CA ASP A 192 0.84 10.78 -1.97
C ASP A 192 0.29 10.39 -3.36
N GLY A 193 0.90 10.89 -4.44
CA GLY A 193 0.56 10.47 -5.80
C GLY A 193 0.82 8.98 -6.06
N LEU A 194 1.89 8.41 -5.49
CA LEU A 194 2.19 6.98 -5.63
C LEU A 194 1.12 6.11 -4.97
N ALA A 195 0.58 6.53 -3.82
CA ALA A 195 -0.55 5.82 -3.21
C ALA A 195 -1.76 5.76 -4.16
N LEU A 196 -2.09 6.88 -4.82
CA LEU A 196 -3.17 6.94 -5.81
C LEU A 196 -2.88 6.07 -7.04
N LEU A 197 -1.64 6.04 -7.52
CA LEU A 197 -1.25 5.21 -8.67
C LEU A 197 -1.33 3.71 -8.36
N LEU A 198 -0.96 3.30 -7.15
CA LEU A 198 -1.12 1.92 -6.69
C LEU A 198 -2.60 1.54 -6.57
N GLU A 199 -3.43 2.41 -6.00
CA GLU A 199 -4.88 2.23 -5.99
C GLU A 199 -5.46 2.11 -7.40
N ALA A 200 -4.99 2.94 -8.34
CA ALA A 200 -5.41 2.91 -9.73
C ALA A 200 -5.10 1.55 -10.36
N ASN A 201 -3.91 0.99 -10.11
CA ASN A 201 -3.51 -0.29 -10.68
C ASN A 201 -4.22 -1.49 -10.05
N VAL A 202 -4.56 -1.43 -8.75
CA VAL A 202 -5.45 -2.42 -8.15
C VAL A 202 -6.81 -2.40 -8.85
N ALA A 203 -7.40 -1.21 -9.03
CA ALA A 203 -8.70 -1.08 -9.72
C ALA A 203 -8.64 -1.53 -11.19
N LEU A 204 -7.56 -1.18 -11.92
CA LEU A 204 -7.34 -1.64 -13.30
C LEU A 204 -7.19 -3.16 -13.37
N GLY A 205 -6.38 -3.77 -12.49
CA GLY A 205 -6.18 -5.22 -12.48
C GLY A 205 -7.49 -5.98 -12.24
N LEU A 206 -8.30 -5.53 -11.28
CA LEU A 206 -9.63 -6.10 -11.03
C LEU A 206 -10.57 -5.93 -12.24
N ALA A 207 -10.55 -4.75 -12.87
CA ALA A 207 -11.39 -4.46 -14.03
C ALA A 207 -10.99 -5.27 -15.29
N LEU A 208 -9.68 -5.43 -15.55
CA LEU A 208 -9.15 -6.25 -16.63
C LEU A 208 -9.60 -7.70 -16.49
N HIS A 209 -9.37 -8.28 -15.32
CA HIS A 209 -9.74 -9.68 -15.05
C HIS A 209 -11.25 -9.92 -15.19
N ALA A 210 -12.06 -9.00 -14.68
CA ALA A 210 -13.51 -9.11 -14.80
C ALA A 210 -13.98 -8.97 -16.27
N ALA A 211 -13.35 -8.09 -17.06
CA ALA A 211 -13.65 -7.96 -18.49
C ALA A 211 -13.34 -9.26 -19.27
N GLU A 212 -12.22 -9.92 -18.97
CA GLU A 212 -11.84 -11.20 -19.57
C GLU A 212 -12.85 -12.31 -19.23
N ARG A 213 -13.23 -12.45 -17.95
CA ARG A 213 -14.20 -13.46 -17.49
C ARG A 213 -15.59 -13.29 -18.06
N LEU A 214 -15.98 -12.04 -18.32
CA LEU A 214 -17.27 -11.75 -18.88
C LEU A 214 -17.35 -12.01 -20.39
N GLU A 215 -16.23 -12.34 -21.04
CA GLU A 215 -16.11 -12.39 -22.50
C GLU A 215 -16.81 -11.20 -23.14
N LEU A 216 -16.72 -10.01 -22.51
CA LEU A 216 -17.44 -8.82 -22.97
C LEU A 216 -16.90 -8.47 -24.35
N ALA A 217 -17.59 -8.99 -25.37
CA ALA A 217 -17.33 -8.68 -26.75
C ALA A 217 -17.47 -7.16 -26.90
N GLN A 218 -16.33 -6.48 -26.98
CA GLN A 218 -16.22 -5.07 -27.34
C GLN A 218 -17.27 -4.16 -26.68
N SER A 219 -17.37 -4.18 -25.35
CA SER A 219 -17.87 -2.99 -24.65
C SER A 219 -16.90 -1.85 -24.99
N SER A 220 -17.25 -1.06 -26.01
CA SER A 220 -16.37 -0.04 -26.58
C SER A 220 -15.92 0.95 -25.52
N GLU A 221 -16.76 1.18 -24.51
CA GLU A 221 -16.48 2.05 -23.37
C GLU A 221 -15.55 1.40 -22.34
N LEU A 222 -15.83 0.16 -21.88
CA LEU A 222 -14.96 -0.49 -20.89
C LEU A 222 -13.56 -0.72 -21.44
N LEU A 223 -13.43 -1.20 -22.68
CA LEU A 223 -12.12 -1.38 -23.32
C LEU A 223 -11.40 -0.04 -23.50
N ARG A 224 -12.13 1.04 -23.82
CA ARG A 224 -11.55 2.39 -23.91
C ARG A 224 -11.06 2.89 -22.55
N LEU A 225 -11.83 2.70 -21.49
CA LEU A 225 -11.44 3.07 -20.13
C LEU A 225 -10.21 2.28 -19.67
N LEU A 226 -10.19 0.97 -19.92
CA LEU A 226 -9.05 0.11 -19.62
C LEU A 226 -7.80 0.55 -20.39
N GLY A 227 -7.91 0.76 -21.71
CA GLY A 227 -6.80 1.24 -22.53
C GLY A 227 -6.28 2.61 -22.09
N LEU A 228 -7.17 3.56 -21.81
CA LEU A 228 -6.78 4.88 -21.30
C LEU A 228 -6.11 4.79 -19.93
N GLY A 229 -6.66 3.98 -19.02
CA GLY A 229 -6.11 3.79 -17.69
C GLY A 229 -4.72 3.15 -17.70
N LEU A 230 -4.49 2.17 -18.58
CA LEU A 230 -3.18 1.56 -18.78
C LEU A 230 -2.15 2.57 -19.29
N VAL A 231 -2.50 3.36 -20.31
CA VAL A 231 -1.60 4.41 -20.85
C VAL A 231 -1.26 5.45 -19.78
N LEU A 232 -2.25 5.93 -19.02
CA LEU A 232 -2.00 6.87 -17.93
C LEU A 232 -1.13 6.27 -16.83
N SER A 233 -1.33 4.99 -16.51
CA SER A 233 -0.49 4.28 -15.55
C SER A 233 0.96 4.14 -16.03
N GLU A 234 1.18 3.83 -17.30
CA GLU A 234 2.52 3.70 -17.89
C GLU A 234 3.25 5.06 -17.90
N GLN A 235 2.55 6.12 -18.29
CA GLN A 235 3.10 7.48 -18.24
C GLN A 235 3.44 7.91 -16.81
N ALA A 236 2.56 7.63 -15.86
CA ALA A 236 2.81 7.93 -14.44
C ALA A 236 4.01 7.11 -13.90
N ALA A 237 4.14 5.85 -14.30
CA ALA A 237 5.24 4.99 -13.87
C ALA A 237 6.60 5.50 -14.39
N ALA A 238 6.69 5.84 -15.68
CA ALA A 238 7.89 6.42 -16.26
C ALA A 238 8.28 7.74 -15.58
N GLN A 239 7.29 8.62 -15.35
CA GLN A 239 7.52 9.89 -14.65
C GLN A 239 7.99 9.68 -13.20
N LEU A 240 7.47 8.66 -12.51
CA LEU A 240 7.85 8.31 -11.15
C LEU A 240 9.31 7.87 -11.05
N ASP A 241 9.75 6.99 -11.95
CA ASP A 241 11.15 6.53 -11.99
C ASP A 241 12.09 7.73 -12.18
N ASP A 242 11.77 8.63 -13.13
CA ASP A 242 12.54 9.85 -13.36
C ASP A 242 12.54 10.80 -12.15
N ASP A 243 11.41 10.92 -11.46
CA ASP A 243 11.25 11.78 -10.27
C ASP A 243 11.98 11.23 -9.04
N ILE A 244 12.01 9.91 -8.86
CA ILE A 244 12.83 9.25 -7.84
C ILE A 244 14.31 9.45 -8.14
N ALA A 245 14.72 9.27 -9.41
CA ALA A 245 16.10 9.47 -9.84
C ALA A 245 16.59 10.92 -9.66
N ALA A 246 15.70 11.91 -9.79
CA ALA A 246 16.03 13.33 -9.58
C ALA A 246 16.46 13.63 -8.13
N GLY A 247 16.03 12.82 -7.14
CA GLY A 247 16.52 12.89 -5.77
C GLY A 247 16.34 14.26 -5.11
N ALA A 248 17.43 15.00 -4.92
CA ALA A 248 17.40 16.36 -4.34
C ALA A 248 16.93 17.43 -5.34
N GLY A 249 16.99 17.15 -6.65
CA GLY A 249 16.52 18.05 -7.71
C GLY A 249 15.03 17.97 -8.01
N LEU A 250 14.26 17.18 -7.26
CA LEU A 250 12.81 17.04 -7.46
C LEU A 250 12.09 18.37 -7.17
N SER A 251 11.41 18.91 -8.17
CA SER A 251 10.65 20.15 -8.08
C SER A 251 9.16 19.91 -7.81
N PHE A 252 8.46 20.92 -7.29
CA PHE A 252 6.99 20.88 -7.17
C PHE A 252 6.30 20.66 -8.51
N SER A 253 6.77 21.28 -9.60
CA SER A 253 6.15 21.11 -10.92
C SER A 253 6.16 19.67 -11.39
N ARG A 254 7.26 18.94 -11.17
CA ARG A 254 7.39 17.52 -11.50
C ARG A 254 6.48 16.66 -10.64
N SER A 255 6.53 16.84 -9.32
CA SER A 255 5.65 16.11 -8.41
C SER A 255 4.17 16.37 -8.69
N SER A 256 3.78 17.61 -9.00
CA SER A 256 2.41 17.95 -9.39
C SER A 256 2.01 17.32 -10.72
N HIS A 257 2.91 17.28 -11.70
CA HIS A 257 2.65 16.60 -12.97
C HIS A 257 2.39 15.10 -12.75
N PHE A 258 3.25 14.43 -11.98
CA PHE A 258 3.05 13.04 -11.60
C PHE A 258 1.74 12.82 -10.82
N SER A 259 1.45 13.64 -9.81
CA SER A 259 0.20 13.55 -9.04
C SER A 259 -1.03 13.69 -9.92
N ASN A 260 -1.01 14.59 -10.92
CA ASN A 260 -2.11 14.75 -11.87
C ASN A 260 -2.32 13.49 -12.73
N LEU A 261 -1.23 12.87 -13.22
CA LEU A 261 -1.33 11.59 -13.94
C LEU A 261 -1.91 10.50 -13.05
N ALA A 262 -1.46 10.38 -11.80
CA ALA A 262 -1.96 9.39 -10.85
C ALA A 262 -3.45 9.60 -10.52
N ILE A 263 -3.90 10.84 -10.33
CA ILE A 263 -5.31 11.19 -10.11
C ILE A 263 -6.16 10.81 -11.32
N GLN A 264 -5.70 11.13 -12.53
CA GLN A 264 -6.41 10.78 -13.76
C GLN A 264 -6.49 9.27 -13.96
N ALA A 265 -5.37 8.56 -13.76
CA ALA A 265 -5.32 7.10 -13.83
C ALA A 265 -6.31 6.48 -12.84
N LEU A 266 -6.35 6.95 -11.60
CA LEU A 266 -7.28 6.47 -10.58
C LEU A 266 -8.75 6.73 -10.94
N ALA A 267 -9.06 7.92 -11.46
CA ALA A 267 -10.43 8.26 -11.87
C ALA A 267 -10.92 7.32 -12.98
N VAL A 268 -10.10 7.12 -14.02
CA VAL A 268 -10.41 6.20 -15.14
C VAL A 268 -10.50 4.76 -14.67
N ALA A 269 -9.57 4.31 -13.82
CA ALA A 269 -9.55 2.96 -13.27
C ALA A 269 -10.78 2.64 -12.41
N ARG A 270 -11.22 3.59 -11.59
CA ARG A 270 -12.44 3.44 -10.77
C ARG A 270 -13.69 3.34 -11.64
N GLU A 271 -13.79 4.14 -12.71
CA GLU A 271 -14.92 4.04 -13.64
C GLU A 271 -14.91 2.68 -14.37
N ALA A 272 -13.74 2.21 -14.81
CA ALA A 272 -13.59 0.87 -15.42
C ALA A 272 -14.04 -0.24 -14.46
N ALA A 273 -13.57 -0.20 -13.20
CA ALA A 273 -13.95 -1.18 -12.18
C ALA A 273 -15.46 -1.15 -11.87
N GLN A 274 -16.05 0.04 -11.75
CA GLN A 274 -17.50 0.17 -11.54
C GLN A 274 -18.30 -0.35 -12.73
N SER A 275 -17.89 -0.01 -13.96
CA SER A 275 -18.53 -0.50 -15.19
C SER A 275 -18.49 -2.02 -15.27
N SER A 276 -17.34 -2.62 -14.92
CA SER A 276 -17.19 -4.07 -14.85
C SER A 276 -18.12 -4.72 -13.81
N LEU A 277 -18.16 -4.20 -12.59
CA LEU A 277 -19.06 -4.71 -11.53
C LEU A 277 -20.54 -4.61 -11.92
N ARG A 278 -20.94 -3.53 -12.61
CA ARG A 278 -22.31 -3.39 -13.13
C ARG A 278 -22.62 -4.48 -14.16
N ALA A 279 -21.67 -4.78 -15.05
CA ALA A 279 -21.82 -5.83 -16.06
C ALA A 279 -21.90 -7.23 -15.42
N GLU A 280 -21.06 -7.52 -14.43
CA GLU A 280 -21.14 -8.79 -13.67
C GLU A 280 -22.48 -8.95 -12.96
N GLY A 281 -22.94 -7.90 -12.27
CA GLY A 281 -24.22 -7.91 -11.57
C GLY A 281 -25.41 -8.12 -12.51
N LEU A 282 -25.38 -7.52 -13.70
CA LEU A 282 -26.41 -7.74 -14.73
C LEU A 282 -26.40 -9.19 -15.22
N ARG A 283 -25.22 -9.74 -15.56
CA ARG A 283 -25.08 -11.13 -16.00
C ARG A 283 -25.59 -12.12 -14.95
N ALA A 284 -25.22 -11.92 -13.69
CA ALA A 284 -25.67 -12.77 -12.58
C ALA A 284 -27.20 -12.75 -12.42
N ARG A 285 -27.84 -11.58 -12.55
CA ARG A 285 -29.30 -11.45 -12.51
C ARG A 285 -29.98 -12.17 -13.68
N LEU A 286 -29.44 -12.05 -14.89
CA LEU A 286 -29.98 -12.70 -16.08
C LEU A 286 -29.87 -14.23 -15.97
N LEU A 287 -28.72 -14.75 -15.51
CA LEU A 287 -28.54 -16.20 -15.27
C LEU A 287 -29.46 -16.70 -14.15
N GLY A 288 -29.62 -15.94 -13.07
CA GLY A 288 -30.52 -16.28 -11.97
C GLY A 288 -32.00 -16.24 -12.34
N ALA A 289 -32.39 -15.47 -13.36
CA ALA A 289 -33.77 -15.43 -13.88
C ALA A 289 -34.04 -16.50 -14.95
N ALA A 290 -33.00 -17.11 -15.52
CA ALA A 290 -33.10 -18.18 -16.50
C ALA A 290 -33.17 -19.59 -15.86
N HIS A 291 -33.09 -19.67 -14.53
CA HIS A 291 -33.20 -20.86 -13.70
C HIS A 291 -34.39 -20.75 -12.74
#